data_AF-A0A0K1PPZ9-F1
#
_entry.id   AF-A0A0K1PPZ9-F1
#
_cell.length_a   1.000
_cell.length_b   1.000
_cell.length_c   1.000
_cell.angle_alpha   90.00
_cell.angle_beta   90.00
_cell.angle_gamma   90.00
#
_symmetry.space_group_name_H-M   'P 1'
#
loop_
_entity.id
_entity.type
_entity.pdbx_description
1 polymer ?
#
loop_
_entity_poly.entity_id
_entity_poly.type
_entity_poly.pdbx_seq_one_letter_code
_entity_poly.pdbx_strand_id
1 'polypeptide(L)'
;MFVLLLAGCAGRPPERVVGTPVGKLSPRQVLLEDTAPKVELRMVPPEVYMRTYLQLFGGLSPIETQKKARGSDGNNLFDTWDDYVSSLGFPDYRLDVPRQTQTNALMVASFERLGIALCDRAVEHDLEGLGGKRGNTVAANDRVVFAFDAATTPMDEAQFVKRFDVLHRTFLGYPVGVAPQERTKRYFALYQDIVANHGKALPKSKFTPEQAGWAAICYGLVRHPEFHLY
;
A
#
# COMPACT_ATOMS: atom_id res chain seq x y z
N MET A 1 -39.13 -10.05 52.77
CA MET A 1 -39.78 -9.80 51.47
C MET A 1 -38.87 -8.87 50.68
N PHE A 2 -38.14 -9.42 49.72
CA PHE A 2 -37.16 -8.71 48.88
C PHE A 2 -37.87 -8.18 47.63
N VAL A 3 -37.70 -6.90 47.29
CA VAL A 3 -38.12 -6.33 46.00
C VAL A 3 -36.87 -5.81 45.29
N LEU A 4 -36.53 -6.43 44.16
CA LEU A 4 -35.53 -5.96 43.20
C LEU A 4 -36.11 -4.76 42.43
N LEU A 5 -35.36 -3.66 42.37
CA LEU A 5 -35.59 -2.56 41.42
C LEU A 5 -34.52 -2.64 40.32
N LEU A 6 -34.98 -2.98 39.11
CA LEU A 6 -34.22 -2.96 37.86
C LEU A 6 -33.90 -1.50 37.49
N ALA A 7 -32.61 -1.15 37.42
CA ALA A 7 -32.15 0.11 36.86
C ALA A 7 -32.13 0.01 35.31
N GLY A 8 -33.17 0.54 34.67
CA GLY A 8 -33.18 0.78 33.23
C GLY A 8 -32.38 2.04 32.89
N CYS A 9 -31.34 1.91 32.07
CA CYS A 9 -30.65 3.04 31.44
C CYS A 9 -31.62 3.73 30.47
N ALA A 10 -32.24 4.84 30.89
CA ALA A 10 -33.04 5.67 30.01
C ALA A 10 -32.14 6.34 28.97
N GLY A 11 -32.39 6.02 27.69
CA GLY A 11 -31.69 6.59 26.56
C GLY A 11 -31.82 8.11 26.51
N ARG A 12 -30.70 8.79 26.25
CA ARG A 12 -30.67 10.23 25.94
C ARG A 12 -31.57 10.48 24.72
N PRO A 13 -32.47 11.48 24.75
CA PRO A 13 -33.22 11.87 23.57
C PRO A 13 -32.27 12.47 22.53
N PRO A 14 -32.53 12.26 21.22
CA PRO A 14 -31.71 12.83 20.16
C PRO A 14 -31.76 14.35 20.20
N GLU A 15 -30.58 14.98 20.14
CA GLU A 15 -30.42 16.42 20.08
C GLU A 15 -31.10 16.96 18.80
N ARG A 16 -32.23 17.65 18.97
CA ARG A 16 -32.87 18.38 17.88
C ARG A 16 -32.11 19.69 17.67
N VAL A 17 -31.26 19.73 16.65
CA VAL A 17 -30.72 20.98 16.13
C VAL A 17 -31.84 21.73 15.42
N VAL A 18 -32.34 22.79 16.05
CA VAL A 18 -33.33 23.69 15.45
C VAL A 18 -32.62 24.53 14.39
N GLY A 19 -32.96 24.33 13.12
CA GLY A 19 -32.42 25.11 12.00
C GLY A 19 -32.71 26.61 12.20
N THR A 20 -31.66 27.42 12.25
CA THR A 20 -31.77 28.87 12.26
C THR A 20 -32.32 29.34 10.91
N PRO A 21 -33.18 30.37 10.84
CA PRO A 21 -33.70 30.87 9.57
C PRO A 21 -32.55 31.28 8.65
N VAL A 22 -32.54 30.74 7.44
CA VAL A 22 -31.51 31.01 6.42
C VAL A 22 -31.52 32.49 6.09
N GLY A 23 -30.59 33.25 6.65
CA GLY A 23 -30.24 34.57 6.13
C GLY A 23 -29.80 34.41 4.67
N LYS A 24 -30.29 35.27 3.77
CA LYS A 24 -29.94 35.26 2.34
C LYS A 24 -28.41 35.26 2.20
N LEU A 25 -27.84 34.11 1.84
CA LEU A 25 -26.45 33.99 1.47
C LEU A 25 -26.22 34.89 0.25
N SER A 26 -25.23 35.80 0.30
CA SER A 26 -24.84 36.54 -0.91
C SER A 26 -24.40 35.51 -1.96
N PRO A 27 -24.73 35.67 -3.26
CA PRO A 27 -24.35 34.70 -4.27
C PRO A 27 -22.81 34.61 -4.33
N ARG A 28 -22.24 33.54 -3.75
CA ARG A 28 -20.86 33.15 -4.05
C ARG A 28 -20.85 32.61 -5.48
N GLN A 29 -19.79 32.95 -6.20
CA GLN A 29 -19.54 32.55 -7.59
C GLN A 29 -20.05 31.14 -7.88
N VAL A 30 -20.81 31.03 -8.97
CA VAL A 30 -21.22 29.75 -9.54
C VAL A 30 -19.93 28.99 -9.84
N LEU A 31 -19.57 28.05 -8.96
CA LEU A 31 -18.60 27.01 -9.29
C LEU A 31 -19.18 26.30 -10.51
N LEU A 32 -18.39 26.19 -11.58
CA LEU A 32 -18.74 25.39 -12.75
C LEU A 32 -19.06 23.97 -12.28
N GLU A 33 -20.34 23.69 -12.11
CA GLU A 33 -20.82 22.37 -11.73
C GLU A 33 -20.78 21.52 -13.00
N ASP A 34 -20.00 20.44 -12.97
CA ASP A 34 -19.88 19.52 -14.09
C ASP A 34 -21.20 18.74 -14.25
N THR A 35 -22.00 19.19 -15.22
CA THR A 35 -23.28 18.57 -15.63
C THR A 35 -23.08 17.40 -16.61
N ALA A 36 -21.85 16.92 -16.85
CA ALA A 36 -21.66 15.72 -17.65
C ALA A 36 -22.42 14.54 -17.02
N PRO A 37 -23.02 13.65 -17.84
CA PRO A 37 -23.68 12.46 -17.35
C PRO A 37 -22.73 11.69 -16.44
N LYS A 38 -23.10 11.49 -15.17
CA LYS A 38 -22.35 10.63 -14.24
C LYS A 38 -22.64 9.19 -14.63
N VAL A 39 -21.98 8.73 -15.67
CA VAL A 39 -21.94 7.30 -16.00
C VAL A 39 -21.21 6.62 -14.84
N GLU A 40 -21.67 5.44 -14.39
CA GLU A 40 -20.88 4.63 -13.46
C GLU A 40 -19.45 4.58 -13.99
N LEU A 41 -18.48 4.89 -13.11
CA LEU A 41 -17.06 4.75 -13.42
C LEU A 41 -16.90 3.38 -14.08
N ARG A 42 -16.54 3.38 -15.37
CA ARG A 42 -16.17 2.15 -16.06
C ARG A 42 -15.03 1.58 -15.23
N MET A 43 -15.32 0.52 -14.48
CA MET A 43 -14.29 -0.14 -13.71
C MET A 43 -13.18 -0.49 -14.69
N VAL A 44 -11.97 -0.02 -14.40
CA VAL A 44 -10.80 -0.38 -15.17
C VAL A 44 -10.77 -1.91 -15.24
N PRO A 45 -10.66 -2.53 -16.43
CA PRO A 45 -10.59 -3.97 -16.52
C PRO A 45 -9.49 -4.48 -15.59
N PRO A 46 -9.73 -5.53 -14.78
CA PRO A 46 -8.76 -6.06 -13.83
C PRO A 46 -7.39 -6.36 -14.47
N GLU A 47 -7.35 -6.70 -15.75
CA GLU A 47 -6.15 -6.90 -16.57
C GLU A 47 -5.29 -5.64 -16.67
N VAL A 48 -5.93 -4.48 -16.83
CA VAL A 48 -5.25 -3.18 -16.98
C VAL A 48 -4.68 -2.75 -15.63
N TYR A 49 -5.44 -2.94 -14.55
CA TYR A 49 -4.96 -2.68 -13.20
C TYR A 49 -3.79 -3.62 -12.86
N MET A 50 -3.92 -4.92 -13.11
CA MET A 50 -2.86 -5.90 -12.90
C MET A 50 -1.60 -5.54 -13.69
N ARG A 51 -1.71 -5.23 -14.98
CA ARG A 51 -0.54 -4.86 -15.80
C ARG A 51 0.16 -3.61 -15.28
N THR A 52 -0.60 -2.58 -14.91
CA THR A 52 -0.04 -1.33 -14.36
C THR A 52 0.67 -1.59 -13.04
N TYR A 53 0.07 -2.42 -12.18
CA TYR A 53 0.67 -2.85 -10.93
C TYR A 53 2.00 -3.61 -11.14
N LEU A 54 2.03 -4.57 -12.07
CA LEU A 54 3.22 -5.36 -12.35
C LEU A 54 4.32 -4.54 -13.05
N GLN A 55 3.96 -3.47 -13.75
CA GLN A 55 4.92 -2.54 -14.35
C GLN A 55 5.82 -1.89 -13.30
N LEU A 56 5.29 -1.58 -12.12
CA LEU A 56 6.04 -0.99 -11.01
C LEU A 56 7.14 -1.92 -10.48
N PHE A 57 6.96 -3.23 -10.65
CA PHE A 57 7.91 -4.25 -10.23
C PHE A 57 8.71 -4.82 -11.41
N GLY A 58 8.92 -4.02 -12.45
CA GLY A 58 9.81 -4.33 -13.57
C GLY A 58 9.11 -4.95 -14.79
N GLY A 59 7.79 -4.82 -14.89
CA GLY A 59 7.03 -5.30 -16.05
C GLY A 59 6.92 -6.83 -16.12
N LEU A 60 6.80 -7.47 -14.96
CA LEU A 60 6.71 -8.93 -14.86
C LEU A 60 5.43 -9.46 -15.50
N SER A 61 5.51 -10.59 -16.19
CA SER A 61 4.32 -11.37 -16.55
C SER A 61 3.70 -12.01 -15.30
N PRO A 62 2.39 -12.34 -15.31
CA PRO A 62 1.75 -12.98 -14.14
C PRO A 62 2.49 -14.23 -13.65
N ILE A 63 2.97 -15.09 -14.55
CA ILE A 63 3.67 -16.31 -14.15
C ILE A 63 5.04 -16.02 -13.52
N GLU A 64 5.76 -15.01 -14.00
CA GLU A 64 7.01 -14.55 -13.41
C GLU A 64 6.76 -13.92 -12.04
N THR A 65 5.69 -13.13 -11.90
CA THR A 65 5.26 -12.56 -10.62
C THR A 65 5.00 -13.65 -9.60
N GLN A 66 4.22 -14.68 -9.94
CA GLN A 66 3.92 -15.77 -9.03
C GLN A 66 5.21 -16.50 -8.60
N LYS A 67 6.10 -16.82 -9.56
CA LYS A 67 7.39 -17.46 -9.27
C LYS A 67 8.24 -16.60 -8.34
N LYS A 68 8.34 -15.30 -8.62
CA LYS A 68 9.15 -14.35 -7.86
C LYS A 68 8.58 -14.17 -6.45
N ALA A 69 7.27 -13.92 -6.31
CA ALA A 69 6.61 -13.68 -5.04
C ALA A 69 6.66 -14.89 -4.11
N ARG A 70 6.41 -16.11 -4.64
CA ARG A 70 6.54 -17.36 -3.88
C ARG A 70 7.97 -17.58 -3.39
N GLY A 71 8.96 -17.29 -4.23
CA GLY A 71 10.35 -17.64 -3.98
C GLY A 71 10.55 -19.16 -3.87
N SER A 72 11.77 -19.56 -3.53
CA SER A 72 12.14 -20.97 -3.30
C SER A 72 12.40 -21.29 -1.83
N ASP A 73 12.05 -20.37 -0.92
CA ASP A 73 12.37 -20.40 0.51
C ASP A 73 11.24 -20.99 1.39
N GLY A 74 10.14 -21.43 0.77
CA GLY A 74 9.01 -22.08 1.45
C GLY A 74 8.12 -21.13 2.26
N ASN A 75 8.45 -19.84 2.31
CA ASN A 75 7.70 -18.81 3.02
C ASN A 75 6.83 -18.04 2.02
N ASN A 76 5.83 -18.74 1.45
CA ASN A 76 4.98 -18.18 0.40
C ASN A 76 4.15 -17.02 0.97
N LEU A 77 4.54 -15.78 0.67
CA LEU A 77 3.76 -14.57 0.98
C LEU A 77 2.64 -14.33 -0.06
N PHE A 78 2.71 -15.05 -1.19
CA PHE A 78 1.71 -15.08 -2.25
C PHE A 78 1.55 -16.53 -2.72
N ASP A 79 0.33 -16.99 -2.91
CA ASP A 79 0.03 -18.39 -3.25
C ASP A 79 0.08 -18.62 -4.76
N THR A 80 -1.07 -18.61 -5.42
CA THR A 80 -1.18 -18.74 -6.88
C THR A 80 -2.18 -17.74 -7.42
N TRP A 81 -2.04 -17.33 -8.68
CA TRP A 81 -3.05 -16.47 -9.31
C TRP A 81 -4.43 -17.11 -9.32
N ASP A 82 -4.50 -18.44 -9.43
CA ASP A 82 -5.77 -19.20 -9.43
C ASP A 82 -6.61 -18.89 -8.17
N ASP A 83 -5.98 -18.64 -7.03
CA ASP A 83 -6.66 -18.29 -5.77
C ASP A 83 -7.26 -16.87 -5.76
N TYR A 84 -6.82 -16.01 -6.70
CA TYR A 84 -7.18 -14.59 -6.78
C TYR A 84 -7.97 -14.22 -8.05
N VAL A 85 -8.12 -15.12 -9.03
CA VAL A 85 -8.87 -14.86 -10.27
C VAL A 85 -10.28 -14.32 -9.95
N SER A 86 -10.99 -14.96 -9.02
CA SER A 86 -12.33 -14.54 -8.61
C SER A 86 -12.33 -13.22 -7.80
N SER A 87 -11.32 -12.98 -6.96
CA SER A 87 -11.20 -11.74 -6.17
C SER A 87 -10.91 -10.52 -7.04
N LEU A 88 -10.20 -10.73 -8.15
CA LEU A 88 -9.90 -9.72 -9.16
C LEU A 88 -11.09 -9.45 -10.10
N GLY A 89 -12.17 -10.23 -10.01
CA GLY A 89 -13.36 -10.05 -10.86
C GLY A 89 -13.26 -10.71 -12.24
N PHE A 90 -12.25 -11.57 -12.44
CA PHE A 90 -12.20 -12.47 -13.59
C PHE A 90 -13.18 -13.62 -13.41
N PRO A 91 -13.76 -14.14 -14.51
CA PRO A 91 -14.51 -15.38 -14.46
C PRO A 91 -13.56 -16.54 -14.13
N ASP A 92 -13.86 -17.30 -13.07
CA ASP A 92 -13.27 -18.61 -12.85
C ASP A 92 -14.15 -19.64 -13.57
N TYR A 93 -13.63 -20.31 -14.58
CA TYR A 93 -14.39 -21.31 -15.34
C TYR A 93 -14.34 -22.71 -14.70
N ARG A 94 -13.55 -22.90 -13.64
CA ARG A 94 -13.47 -24.16 -12.88
C ARG A 94 -14.57 -24.24 -11.83
N LEU A 95 -15.01 -23.09 -11.34
CA LEU A 95 -16.04 -22.94 -10.32
C LEU A 95 -17.07 -21.96 -10.88
N ASP A 96 -18.30 -22.41 -11.10
CA ASP A 96 -19.39 -21.54 -11.56
C ASP A 96 -19.85 -20.63 -10.41
N VAL A 97 -19.01 -19.66 -10.04
CA VAL A 97 -19.25 -18.73 -8.94
C VAL A 97 -19.75 -17.42 -9.53
N PRO A 98 -20.94 -16.94 -9.11
CA PRO A 98 -21.38 -15.60 -9.50
C PRO A 98 -20.37 -14.56 -9.01
N ARG A 99 -20.22 -13.45 -9.76
CA ARG A 99 -19.35 -12.34 -9.35
C ARG A 99 -19.67 -11.94 -7.91
N GLN A 100 -18.67 -12.03 -7.04
CA GLN A 100 -18.81 -11.72 -5.64
C GLN A 100 -19.15 -10.24 -5.44
N THR A 101 -19.93 -9.93 -4.41
CA THR A 101 -20.06 -8.54 -3.94
C THR A 101 -18.73 -8.12 -3.29
N GLN A 102 -18.37 -6.83 -3.36
CA GLN A 102 -17.09 -6.31 -2.82
C GLN A 102 -15.80 -6.77 -3.53
N THR A 103 -15.86 -7.16 -4.82
CA THR A 103 -14.67 -7.47 -5.64
C THR A 103 -13.58 -6.40 -5.55
N ASN A 104 -13.93 -5.12 -5.46
CA ASN A 104 -12.94 -4.04 -5.32
C ASN A 104 -12.12 -4.14 -4.01
N ALA A 105 -12.75 -4.49 -2.88
CA ALA A 105 -12.04 -4.63 -1.61
C ALA A 105 -11.14 -5.87 -1.60
N LEU A 106 -11.63 -6.98 -2.17
CA LEU A 106 -10.86 -8.21 -2.31
C LEU A 106 -9.71 -8.04 -3.30
N MET A 107 -9.92 -7.30 -4.39
CA MET A 107 -8.89 -6.92 -5.36
C MET A 107 -7.78 -6.11 -4.67
N VAL A 108 -8.14 -5.04 -3.94
CA VAL A 108 -7.17 -4.22 -3.18
C VAL A 108 -6.37 -5.08 -2.21
N ALA A 109 -7.04 -5.92 -1.40
CA ALA A 109 -6.36 -6.81 -0.45
C ALA A 109 -5.43 -7.83 -1.15
N SER A 110 -5.80 -8.31 -2.34
CA SER A 110 -4.98 -9.23 -3.14
C SER A 110 -3.70 -8.53 -3.62
N PHE A 111 -3.83 -7.30 -4.13
CA PHE A 111 -2.69 -6.51 -4.57
C PHE A 111 -1.82 -6.02 -3.41
N GLU A 112 -2.39 -5.71 -2.25
CA GLU A 112 -1.60 -5.40 -1.06
C GLU A 112 -0.71 -6.58 -0.65
N ARG A 113 -1.26 -7.80 -0.59
CA ARG A 113 -0.48 -9.01 -0.28
C ARG A 113 0.61 -9.26 -1.31
N LEU A 114 0.26 -9.16 -2.60
CA LEU A 114 1.22 -9.32 -3.68
C LEU A 114 2.34 -8.27 -3.59
N GLY A 115 2.01 -7.01 -3.36
CA GLY A 115 3.00 -5.94 -3.25
C GLY A 115 3.94 -6.09 -2.09
N ILE A 116 3.45 -6.55 -0.94
CA ILE A 116 4.31 -6.87 0.21
C ILE A 116 5.32 -7.96 -0.17
N ALA A 117 4.84 -9.04 -0.79
CA ALA A 117 5.71 -10.12 -1.26
C ALA A 117 6.74 -9.60 -2.28
N LEU A 118 6.33 -8.76 -3.23
CA LEU A 118 7.23 -8.18 -4.22
C LEU A 118 8.21 -7.16 -3.64
N CYS A 119 7.80 -6.39 -2.63
CA CYS A 119 8.68 -5.50 -1.85
C CYS A 119 9.79 -6.31 -1.17
N ASP A 120 9.47 -7.46 -0.57
CA ASP A 120 10.47 -8.34 0.06
C ASP A 120 11.47 -8.87 -0.95
N ARG A 121 10.99 -9.33 -2.10
CA ARG A 121 11.86 -9.81 -3.19
C ARG A 121 12.68 -8.68 -3.80
N ALA A 122 12.14 -7.47 -3.84
CA ALA A 122 12.90 -6.29 -4.25
C ALA A 122 13.98 -5.94 -3.23
N VAL A 123 13.75 -6.08 -1.92
CA VAL A 123 14.79 -5.91 -0.91
C VAL A 123 15.90 -6.96 -1.08
N GLU A 124 15.53 -8.23 -1.29
CA GLU A 124 16.50 -9.31 -1.52
C GLU A 124 17.38 -9.07 -2.75
N HIS A 125 16.79 -8.55 -3.83
CA HIS A 125 17.49 -8.33 -5.10
C HIS A 125 18.21 -6.98 -5.14
N ASP A 126 17.49 -5.88 -4.92
CA ASP A 126 17.98 -4.53 -5.12
C ASP A 126 18.91 -4.08 -3.98
N LEU A 127 18.65 -4.58 -2.77
CA LEU A 127 19.41 -4.26 -1.57
C LEU A 127 20.31 -5.43 -1.15
N GLU A 128 20.55 -6.41 -2.03
CA GLU A 128 21.57 -7.45 -1.81
C GLU A 128 22.93 -6.76 -1.62
N GLY A 129 23.61 -7.05 -0.51
CA GLY A 129 24.91 -6.45 -0.17
C GLY A 129 24.86 -5.33 0.89
N LEU A 130 23.68 -4.82 1.29
CA LEU A 130 23.54 -3.89 2.42
C LEU A 130 23.78 -4.52 3.82
N GLY A 131 24.33 -5.74 3.87
CA GLY A 131 24.50 -6.52 5.10
C GLY A 131 25.61 -7.59 5.06
N GLY A 132 26.58 -7.49 4.15
CA GLY A 132 27.84 -8.23 4.29
C GLY A 132 27.87 -9.71 3.88
N LYS A 133 26.94 -10.23 3.08
CA LYS A 133 27.09 -11.58 2.47
C LYS A 133 26.71 -11.60 0.99
N ARG A 134 27.72 -11.38 0.15
CA ARG A 134 27.86 -11.49 -1.33
C ARG A 134 28.20 -10.13 -1.95
N GLY A 135 29.40 -10.05 -2.50
CA GLY A 135 29.98 -8.86 -3.12
C GLY A 135 29.38 -8.47 -4.48
N ASN A 136 28.10 -8.74 -4.73
CA ASN A 136 27.39 -8.33 -5.94
C ASN A 136 26.36 -7.27 -5.56
N THR A 137 26.81 -6.04 -5.33
CA THR A 137 25.89 -4.92 -5.17
C THR A 137 25.30 -4.60 -6.55
N VAL A 138 24.00 -4.80 -6.74
CA VAL A 138 23.30 -4.39 -7.96
C VAL A 138 23.44 -2.87 -8.10
N ALA A 139 23.89 -2.37 -9.25
CA ALA A 139 24.02 -0.94 -9.48
C ALA A 139 22.64 -0.28 -9.38
N ALA A 140 22.54 0.95 -8.87
CA ALA A 140 21.25 1.60 -8.62
C ALA A 140 20.33 1.65 -9.86
N ASN A 141 20.90 1.75 -11.06
CA ASN A 141 20.15 1.78 -12.34
C ASN A 141 19.64 0.39 -12.77
N ASP A 142 20.17 -0.68 -12.21
CA ASP A 142 19.76 -2.06 -12.49
C ASP A 142 18.75 -2.59 -11.45
N ARG A 143 18.36 -1.75 -10.50
CA ARG A 143 17.38 -2.04 -9.45
C ARG A 143 15.98 -1.70 -9.92
N VAL A 144 15.00 -2.48 -9.46
CA VAL A 144 13.61 -2.35 -9.90
C VAL A 144 12.85 -1.35 -9.05
N VAL A 145 12.92 -1.48 -7.72
CA VAL A 145 12.15 -0.69 -6.76
C VAL A 145 13.07 0.29 -6.03
N PHE A 146 14.18 -0.20 -5.50
CA PHE A 146 15.07 0.60 -4.65
C PHE A 146 16.23 1.21 -5.46
N ALA A 147 15.89 2.00 -6.48
CA ALA A 147 16.83 2.63 -7.43
C ALA A 147 17.62 3.82 -6.82
N PHE A 148 18.27 3.58 -5.69
CA PHE A 148 19.12 4.54 -4.99
C PHE A 148 20.28 3.83 -4.30
N ASP A 149 21.39 4.52 -4.07
CA ASP A 149 22.54 3.90 -3.42
C ASP A 149 22.26 3.54 -1.95
N ALA A 150 22.90 2.45 -1.52
CA ALA A 150 22.97 2.04 -0.12
C ALA A 150 23.38 3.23 0.77
N ALA A 151 22.66 3.42 1.88
CA ALA A 151 22.96 4.52 2.79
C ALA A 151 24.08 4.15 3.76
N THR A 152 24.77 5.18 4.25
CA THR A 152 25.60 5.08 5.44
C THR A 152 24.72 4.94 6.67
N THR A 153 25.04 4.00 7.56
CA THR A 153 24.42 3.89 8.88
C THR A 153 25.17 4.77 9.89
N PRO A 154 24.50 5.60 10.71
CA PRO A 154 23.05 5.82 10.78
C PRO A 154 22.51 6.76 9.69
N MET A 155 21.27 6.50 9.24
CA MET A 155 20.55 7.32 8.25
C MET A 155 20.00 8.60 8.89
N ASP A 156 20.36 9.75 8.34
CA ASP A 156 19.73 11.03 8.70
C ASP A 156 18.49 11.35 7.83
N GLU A 157 17.71 12.35 8.24
CA GLU A 157 16.47 12.72 7.54
C GLU A 157 16.76 13.17 6.09
N ALA A 158 17.84 13.93 5.86
CA ALA A 158 18.17 14.44 4.53
C ALA A 158 18.53 13.32 3.54
N GLN A 159 19.27 12.31 4.01
CA GLN A 159 19.60 11.11 3.27
C GLN A 159 18.36 10.24 3.03
N PHE A 160 17.44 10.18 3.99
CA PHE A 160 16.16 9.49 3.85
C PHE A 160 15.28 10.16 2.79
N VAL A 161 15.10 11.48 2.84
CA VAL A 161 14.23 12.23 1.90
C VAL A 161 14.61 11.96 0.46
N LYS A 162 15.91 11.97 0.14
CA LYS A 162 16.41 11.71 -1.22
C LYS A 162 15.99 10.34 -1.76
N ARG A 163 16.06 9.32 -0.90
CA ARG A 163 15.71 7.93 -1.26
C ARG A 163 14.21 7.71 -1.26
N PHE A 164 13.51 8.32 -0.31
CA PHE A 164 12.07 8.31 -0.26
C PHE A 164 11.45 9.00 -1.49
N ASP A 165 12.04 10.08 -2.01
CA ASP A 165 11.59 10.73 -3.25
C ASP A 165 11.63 9.76 -4.45
N VAL A 166 12.65 8.89 -4.54
CA VAL A 166 12.71 7.85 -5.58
C VAL A 166 11.52 6.91 -5.47
N LEU A 167 11.28 6.32 -4.28
CA LEU A 167 10.15 5.42 -4.07
C LEU A 167 8.80 6.12 -4.28
N HIS A 168 8.69 7.36 -3.81
CA HIS A 168 7.47 8.15 -3.93
C HIS A 168 7.11 8.41 -5.40
N ARG A 169 8.10 8.70 -6.24
CA ARG A 169 7.90 8.82 -7.69
C ARG A 169 7.55 7.49 -8.33
N THR A 170 8.22 6.40 -7.93
CA THR A 170 7.94 5.07 -8.46
C THR A 170 6.50 4.66 -8.18
N PHE A 171 6.05 4.73 -6.93
CA PHE A 171 4.73 4.21 -6.53
C PHE A 171 3.59 5.21 -6.77
N LEU A 172 3.80 6.50 -6.52
CA LEU A 172 2.73 7.50 -6.58
C LEU A 172 2.83 8.40 -7.81
N GLY A 173 3.88 8.28 -8.62
CA GLY A 173 4.01 8.99 -9.90
C GLY A 173 4.45 10.45 -9.79
N TYR A 174 4.73 10.96 -8.59
CA TYR A 174 5.11 12.36 -8.37
C TYR A 174 6.15 12.54 -7.26
N PRO A 175 6.91 13.65 -7.22
CA PRO A 175 7.94 13.88 -6.21
C PRO A 175 7.36 14.13 -4.81
N VAL A 176 8.04 13.69 -3.76
CA VAL A 176 7.57 13.85 -2.37
C VAL A 176 7.40 15.32 -1.96
N GLY A 177 8.14 16.23 -2.59
CA GLY A 177 8.09 17.66 -2.31
C GLY A 177 6.73 18.33 -2.58
N VAL A 178 5.84 17.70 -3.36
CA VAL A 178 4.47 18.20 -3.60
C VAL A 178 3.40 17.41 -2.85
N ALA A 179 3.80 16.40 -2.06
CA ALA A 179 2.89 15.63 -1.23
C ALA A 179 2.36 16.48 -0.04
N PRO A 180 1.25 16.06 0.60
CA PRO A 180 0.77 16.69 1.83
C PRO A 180 1.88 16.85 2.87
N GLN A 181 1.84 17.98 3.58
CA GLN A 181 2.78 18.29 4.63
C GLN A 181 2.86 17.14 5.65
N GLU A 182 4.03 16.94 6.25
CA GLU A 182 4.34 15.87 7.21
C GLU A 182 4.44 14.43 6.62
N ARG A 183 4.22 14.19 5.33
CA ARG A 183 4.41 12.83 4.75
C ARG A 183 5.82 12.30 4.99
N THR A 184 6.84 13.07 4.64
CA THR A 184 8.25 12.67 4.79
C THR A 184 8.59 12.35 6.24
N LYS A 185 8.18 13.21 7.19
CA LYS A 185 8.42 13.00 8.62
C LYS A 185 7.77 11.72 9.14
N ARG A 186 6.53 11.43 8.73
CA ARG A 186 5.83 10.20 9.12
C ARG A 186 6.52 8.94 8.61
N TYR A 187 6.93 8.93 7.34
CA TYR A 187 7.67 7.80 6.78
C TYR A 187 9.08 7.68 7.37
N PHE A 188 9.75 8.79 7.71
CA PHE A 188 11.04 8.74 8.37
C PHE A 188 10.95 8.20 9.81
N ALA A 189 9.93 8.63 10.57
CA ALA A 189 9.65 8.07 11.90
C ALA A 189 9.37 6.55 11.83
N LEU A 190 8.54 6.12 10.87
CA LEU A 190 8.30 4.69 10.62
C LEU A 190 9.61 3.93 10.33
N TYR A 191 10.47 4.47 9.47
CA TYR A 191 11.77 3.87 9.17
C TYR A 191 12.61 3.69 10.44
N GLN A 192 12.74 4.76 11.24
CA GLN A 192 13.52 4.74 12.48
C GLN A 192 12.95 3.74 13.50
N ASP A 193 11.63 3.71 13.66
CA ASP A 193 10.93 2.80 14.57
C ASP A 193 11.19 1.33 14.19
N ILE A 194 11.14 1.00 12.90
CA ILE A 194 11.40 -0.37 12.43
C ILE A 194 12.86 -0.74 12.66
N VAL A 195 13.80 0.13 12.30
CA VAL A 195 15.24 -0.10 12.54
C VAL A 195 15.52 -0.34 14.04
N ALA A 196 14.97 0.51 14.91
CA ALA A 196 15.19 0.45 16.35
C ALA A 196 14.56 -0.79 17.01
N ASN A 197 13.47 -1.32 16.44
CA ASN A 197 12.72 -2.43 17.01
C ASN A 197 12.97 -3.78 16.31
N HIS A 198 13.68 -3.80 15.18
CA HIS A 198 13.96 -5.01 14.40
C HIS A 198 14.51 -6.16 15.25
N GLY A 199 15.49 -5.89 16.11
CA GLY A 199 16.12 -6.90 16.97
C GLY A 199 15.23 -7.46 18.08
N LYS A 200 14.10 -6.80 18.37
CA LYS A 200 13.16 -7.15 19.44
C LYS A 200 11.99 -8.02 18.95
N ALA A 201 11.76 -8.08 17.64
CA ALA A 201 10.66 -8.82 17.04
C ALA A 201 10.94 -10.35 16.98
N LEU A 202 9.90 -11.15 17.24
CA LEU A 202 9.91 -12.61 17.08
C LEU A 202 8.70 -13.04 16.23
N PRO A 203 8.89 -13.87 15.19
CA PRO A 203 10.17 -14.37 14.67
C PRO A 203 11.00 -13.23 14.05
N LYS A 204 12.33 -13.35 14.12
CA LYS A 204 13.23 -12.35 13.52
C LYS A 204 13.10 -12.38 12.01
N SER A 205 12.99 -11.21 11.39
CA SER A 205 13.10 -11.10 9.93
C SER A 205 14.50 -11.52 9.48
N LYS A 206 14.58 -12.05 8.26
CA LYS A 206 15.84 -12.39 7.59
C LYS A 206 16.62 -11.16 7.14
N PHE A 207 15.98 -9.99 7.12
CA PHE A 207 16.58 -8.73 6.72
C PHE A 207 17.48 -8.14 7.81
N THR A 208 18.45 -7.32 7.39
CA THR A 208 19.11 -6.37 8.31
C THR A 208 18.11 -5.33 8.80
N PRO A 209 18.37 -4.62 9.92
CA PRO A 209 17.49 -3.55 10.40
C PRO A 209 17.14 -2.52 9.32
N GLU A 210 18.12 -2.09 8.52
CA GLU A 210 17.95 -1.12 7.45
C GLU A 210 17.12 -1.67 6.29
N GLN A 211 17.37 -2.92 5.90
CA GLN A 211 16.55 -3.61 4.90
C GLN A 211 15.10 -3.77 5.37
N ALA A 212 14.88 -4.11 6.64
CA ALA A 212 13.55 -4.18 7.22
C ALA A 212 12.86 -2.80 7.25
N GLY A 213 13.61 -1.73 7.55
CA GLY A 213 13.13 -0.36 7.46
C GLY A 213 12.64 -0.03 6.04
N TRP A 214 13.45 -0.29 5.01
CA TRP A 214 13.07 -0.05 3.63
C TRP A 214 11.93 -0.93 3.13
N ALA A 215 11.87 -2.19 3.58
CA ALA A 215 10.73 -3.08 3.32
C ALA A 215 9.43 -2.45 3.84
N ALA A 216 9.43 -1.95 5.08
CA ALA A 216 8.26 -1.31 5.69
C ALA A 216 7.81 -0.04 4.95
N ILE A 217 8.76 0.77 4.44
CA ILE A 217 8.43 1.93 3.60
C ILE A 217 7.76 1.49 2.30
N CYS A 218 8.29 0.46 1.64
CA CYS A 218 7.71 -0.11 0.43
C CYS A 218 6.29 -0.64 0.69
N TYR A 219 6.07 -1.37 1.79
CA TYR A 219 4.72 -1.82 2.19
C TYR A 219 3.77 -0.65 2.41
N GLY A 220 4.24 0.41 3.07
CA GLY A 220 3.45 1.61 3.33
C GLY A 220 3.06 2.36 2.07
N LEU A 221 3.86 2.29 1.00
CA LEU A 221 3.52 2.87 -0.30
C LEU A 221 2.55 1.98 -1.10
N VAL A 222 2.75 0.66 -1.08
CA VAL A 222 1.83 -0.32 -1.70
C VAL A 222 0.42 -0.24 -1.13
N ARG A 223 0.29 0.05 0.18
CA ARG A 223 -1.00 0.21 0.89
C ARG A 223 -1.50 1.65 0.91
N HIS A 224 -0.81 2.57 0.24
CA HIS A 224 -1.17 3.97 0.31
C HIS A 224 -2.49 4.22 -0.45
N PRO A 225 -3.47 4.94 0.09
CA PRO A 225 -4.75 5.14 -0.60
C PRO A 225 -4.60 5.76 -1.99
N GLU A 226 -3.68 6.71 -2.15
CA GLU A 226 -3.38 7.31 -3.47
C GLU A 226 -2.82 6.31 -4.48
N PHE A 227 -2.22 5.22 -4.01
CA PHE A 227 -1.70 4.17 -4.88
C PHE A 227 -2.83 3.45 -5.64
N HIS A 228 -4.01 3.33 -5.01
CA HIS A 228 -5.18 2.69 -5.61
C HIS A 228 -6.04 3.63 -6.45
N LEU A 229 -5.64 4.91 -6.59
CA LEU A 229 -6.35 5.90 -7.40
C LEU A 229 -5.83 5.98 -8.85
N TYR A 230 -4.73 5.28 -9.16
CA TYR A 230 -4.07 5.23 -10.47
C TYR A 230 -4.03 3.80 -11.02
#